data_AF-A0A0K8RG32-F1
#
_entry.id   AF-A0A0K8RG32-F1
#
_cell.length_a   1.000
_cell.length_b   1.000
_cell.length_c   1.000
_cell.angle_alpha   90.00
_cell.angle_beta   90.00
_cell.angle_gamma   90.00
#
_symmetry.space_group_name_H-M   'P 1'
#
loop_
_entity.id
_entity.type
_entity.pdbx_description
1 polymer ?
#
loop_
_entity_poly.entity_id
_entity_poly.type
_entity_poly.pdbx_seq_one_letter_code
_entity_poly.pdbx_strand_id
1 'polypeptide(L)' 'MRSSFIFCLFAMCYIASANPNPCWDVAPCRRFCQLSYDNYDLVTKAPGTLCTVPGVRNGECEKGECIRK' A
#
# COMPACT_ATOMS: atom_id res chain seq x y z
N MET A 1 -18.15 31.13 -19.67
CA MET A 1 -18.23 30.55 -18.32
C MET A 1 -18.63 29.06 -18.29
N ARG A 2 -18.58 28.31 -19.40
CA ARG A 2 -18.81 26.84 -19.41
C ARG A 2 -17.53 26.01 -19.31
N SER A 3 -16.38 26.60 -19.66
CA SER A 3 -15.07 25.92 -19.65
C SER A 3 -14.55 25.65 -18.24
N SER A 4 -14.80 26.55 -17.28
CA SER A 4 -14.37 26.39 -15.88
C SER A 4 -15.07 25.23 -15.16
N PHE A 5 -16.34 24.97 -15.48
CA PHE A 5 -17.12 23.89 -14.85
C PHE A 5 -16.60 22.50 -15.23
N ILE A 6 -16.23 22.32 -16.49
CA ILE A 6 -15.65 21.06 -16.99
C ILE A 6 -14.29 20.82 -16.33
N PHE A 7 -13.48 21.87 -16.19
CA PHE A 7 -12.18 21.77 -15.54
C PHE A 7 -12.29 21.39 -14.05
N CYS A 8 -13.25 21.97 -13.33
CA CYS A 8 -13.55 21.59 -11.95
C CYS A 8 -14.06 20.15 -11.81
N LEU A 9 -14.88 19.67 -12.75
CA LEU A 9 -15.35 18.29 -12.76
C LEU A 9 -14.20 17.30 -13.00
N PHE A 10 -13.30 17.60 -13.93
CA PHE A 10 -12.11 16.76 -14.17
C PHE A 10 -11.19 16.72 -12.94
N ALA A 11 -11.01 17.84 -12.25
CA ALA A 11 -10.21 17.89 -11.02
C ALA A 11 -10.82 17.03 -9.89
N MET A 12 -12.14 17.06 -9.71
CA MET A 12 -12.86 16.21 -8.75
C MET A 12 -12.71 14.72 -9.09
N CYS A 13 -12.82 14.35 -10.38
CA CYS A 13 -12.61 12.97 -10.84
C CYS A 13 -11.17 12.49 -10.62
N TYR A 14 -10.18 13.37 -10.77
CA TYR A 14 -8.77 13.04 -10.55
C TYR A 14 -8.46 12.77 -9.07
N ILE A 15 -9.10 13.50 -8.15
CA ILE A 15 -8.94 13.29 -6.70
C ILE A 15 -9.62 11.97 -6.27
N ALA A 16 -10.78 11.64 -6.84
CA ALA A 16 -11.48 10.38 -6.56
C ALA A 16 -10.72 9.15 -7.08
N SER A 17 -10.04 9.24 -8.23
CA SER A 17 -9.24 8.11 -8.75
C SER A 17 -7.91 7.94 -8.02
N ALA A 18 -7.48 8.95 -7.26
CA ALA A 18 -6.28 8.93 -6.44
C ALA A 18 -6.57 8.48 -5.00
N ASN A 19 -7.72 7.82 -4.73
CA ASN A 19 -7.93 7.17 -3.46
C ASN A 19 -6.92 6.01 -3.34
N PRO A 20 -5.81 6.18 -2.62
CA PRO A 20 -4.85 5.11 -2.47
C PRO A 20 -5.52 4.12 -1.53
N ASN A 21 -5.92 2.98 -2.08
CA ASN A 21 -6.32 1.80 -1.33
C ASN A 21 -5.55 1.73 0.01
N PRO A 22 -6.21 2.01 1.16
CA PRO A 22 -5.49 2.14 2.42
C PRO A 22 -4.83 0.81 2.78
N CYS A 23 -3.52 0.87 3.02
CA CYS A 23 -2.72 -0.28 3.42
C CYS A 23 -2.12 -0.04 4.81
N TRP A 24 -2.16 -1.06 5.67
CA TRP A 24 -1.51 -1.06 6.97
C TRP A 24 -0.51 -2.21 7.10
N ASP A 25 0.62 -1.94 7.73
CA ASP A 25 1.65 -2.94 8.00
C ASP A 25 1.19 -3.83 9.17
N VAL A 26 0.97 -5.12 8.92
CA VAL A 26 0.53 -6.11 9.94
C VAL A 26 1.72 -6.91 10.47
N ALA A 27 2.66 -7.18 9.58
CA ALA A 27 3.85 -7.96 9.84
C ALA A 27 5.03 -7.31 9.10
N PRO A 28 6.28 -7.64 9.47
CA PRO A 28 7.46 -7.00 8.88
C PRO A 28 7.46 -7.02 7.34
N CYS A 29 6.98 -8.12 6.74
CA CYS A 29 6.94 -8.36 5.30
C CYS A 29 5.53 -8.52 4.71
N ARG A 30 4.48 -8.19 5.46
CA ARG A 30 3.09 -8.26 4.97
C ARG A 30 2.31 -6.99 5.29
N ARG A 31 1.47 -6.60 4.34
CA ARG A 31 0.55 -5.48 4.41
C ARG A 31 -0.86 -5.99 4.25
N PHE A 32 -1.78 -5.34 4.92
CA PHE A 32 -3.19 -5.55 4.67
C PHE A 32 -3.72 -4.32 3.95
N CYS A 33 -4.15 -4.52 2.72
CA CYS A 33 -4.59 -3.46 1.83
C CYS A 33 -6.08 -3.64 1.54
N GLN A 34 -6.84 -2.55 1.65
CA GLN A 34 -8.21 -2.54 1.13
C GLN A 34 -8.13 -2.63 -0.39
N LEU A 35 -8.82 -3.54 -1.06
CA LEU A 35 -8.85 -3.68 -2.52
C LEU A 35 -10.01 -2.90 -3.17
N SER A 36 -11.20 -2.93 -2.58
CA SER A 36 -12.38 -2.20 -3.05
C SER A 36 -13.53 -2.29 -2.06
N TYR A 37 -14.16 -1.15 -1.73
CA TYR A 37 -15.43 -0.93 -0.99
C TYR A 37 -15.73 -1.70 0.31
N ASP A 38 -14.96 -2.74 0.67
CA ASP A 38 -14.94 -3.54 1.91
C ASP A 38 -14.09 -4.82 1.79
N ASN A 39 -13.53 -5.13 0.61
CA ASN A 39 -12.58 -6.22 0.45
C ASN A 39 -11.19 -5.80 0.93
N TYR A 40 -10.54 -6.70 1.67
CA TYR A 40 -9.16 -6.53 2.09
C TYR A 40 -8.34 -7.76 1.73
N ASP A 41 -7.07 -7.55 1.43
CA ASP A 41 -6.16 -8.62 1.09
C ASP A 41 -4.80 -8.46 1.78
N LEU A 42 -4.18 -9.59 2.06
CA LEU A 42 -2.86 -9.69 2.67
C LEU A 42 -1.81 -9.74 1.56
N VAL A 43 -1.24 -8.59 1.26
CA VAL A 43 -0.22 -8.42 0.22
C VAL A 43 1.18 -8.56 0.82
N THR A 44 2.07 -9.23 0.11
CA THR A 44 3.49 -9.32 0.48
C THR A 44 4.22 -8.02 0.13
N LYS A 45 5.10 -7.56 1.03
CA LYS A 45 6.00 -6.45 0.70
C LYS A 45 6.97 -6.88 -0.40
N ALA A 46 7.47 -5.89 -1.15
CA ALA A 46 8.43 -6.13 -2.21
C ALA A 46 9.67 -6.89 -1.69
N PRO A 47 10.22 -7.83 -2.48
CA PRO A 47 11.42 -8.54 -2.09
C PRO A 47 12.58 -7.55 -1.87
N GLY A 48 13.42 -7.80 -0.86
CA GLY A 48 14.52 -6.91 -0.48
C GLY A 48 14.09 -5.74 0.43
N THR A 49 12.81 -5.59 0.75
CA THR A 49 12.38 -4.60 1.75
C THR A 49 13.01 -4.93 3.11
N LEU A 50 13.65 -3.95 3.75
CA LEU A 50 14.22 -4.14 5.07
C LEU A 50 13.14 -4.50 6.09
N CYS A 51 13.43 -5.53 6.88
CA CYS A 51 12.55 -6.01 7.94
C CYS A 51 13.34 -6.20 9.23
N THR A 52 12.67 -5.98 10.36
CA THR A 52 13.23 -6.18 11.69
C THR A 52 12.31 -7.11 12.45
N VAL A 53 12.88 -8.15 13.06
CA VAL A 53 12.15 -9.05 13.96
C VAL A 53 12.64 -8.84 15.40
N PRO A 54 11.75 -8.90 16.41
CA PRO A 54 12.14 -8.72 17.80
C PRO A 54 13.25 -9.70 18.19
N GLY A 55 14.36 -9.18 18.73
CA GLY A 55 15.48 -10.00 19.21
C GLY A 55 16.56 -10.35 18.17
N VAL A 56 16.56 -9.76 16.96
CA VAL A 56 17.53 -10.09 15.89
C VAL A 56 17.96 -8.86 15.09
N ARG A 57 19.14 -8.96 14.43
CA ARG A 57 19.59 -8.09 13.33
C ARG A 57 18.57 -7.95 12.19
N ASN A 58 18.68 -6.83 11.48
CA ASN A 58 17.92 -6.50 10.26
C ASN A 58 18.03 -7.64 9.22
N GLY A 59 16.91 -7.91 8.55
CA GLY A 59 16.81 -8.84 7.43
C GLY A 59 16.16 -8.18 6.22
N GLU A 60 15.88 -9.00 5.21
CA GLU A 60 15.17 -8.60 4.00
C GLU A 60 13.93 -9.46 3.81
N CYS A 61 12.88 -8.87 3.26
CA CYS A 61 11.68 -9.60 2.90
C CYS A 61 11.93 -10.49 1.69
N GLU A 62 11.58 -11.78 1.80
CA GLU A 62 11.52 -12.72 0.68
C GLU A 62 10.24 -13.55 0.81
N LYS A 63 9.41 -13.58 -0.24
CA LYS A 63 8.15 -14.35 -0.27
C LYS A 63 7.19 -14.08 0.92
N GLY A 64 7.26 -12.88 1.51
CA GLY A 64 6.44 -12.50 2.65
C GLY A 64 6.99 -12.89 4.02
N GLU A 65 8.20 -13.45 4.08
CA GLU A 65 8.94 -13.74 5.31
C GLU A 65 10.16 -12.84 5.44
N CYS A 66 10.57 -12.56 6.68
CA CYS A 66 11.77 -11.79 6.96
C CYS A 66 12.97 -12.73 7.06
N ILE A 67 13.80 -12.75 6.01
CA ILE A 67 14.99 -13.61 5.93
C ILE A 67 16.19 -12.83 6.45
N ARG A 68 16.97 -13.47 7.33
CA ARG A 68 18.22 -12.90 7.85
C ARG A 68 19.30 -12.97 6.79
N LYS A 69 20.08 -11.90 6.67
CA LYS A 69 21.38 -11.91 5.98
C LYS A 69 22.52 -11.88 6.99
#